data_AF-A0A7S0ESP5-F1
#
_entry.id   AF-A0A7S0ESP5-F1
#
_cell.length_a   1.000
_cell.length_b   1.000
_cell.length_c   1.000
_cell.angle_alpha   90.00
_cell.angle_beta   90.00
_cell.angle_gamma   90.00
#
_symmetry.space_group_name_H-M   'P 1'
#
loop_
_entity.id
_entity.type
_entity.pdbx_description
1 polymer ?
#
loop_
_entity_poly.entity_id
_entity_poly.type
_entity_poly.pdbx_seq_one_letter_code
_entity_poly.pdbx_strand_id
1 'polypeptide(L)'
;GRGAGSAAATGTWERASLDAPQVDLGAPTTDVQVRLAGGEVPPQRLKLNRTHTVTDLLTLLEHTLQAAGVAGRPYVLMDGFPPKPLAVSDTSLQEAGLINAAVTLRWS
;
A
#
# COMPACT_ATOMS: atom_id res chain seq x y z
N GLY A 1 -27.91 10.29 19.20
CA GLY A 1 -26.65 10.33 18.42
C GLY A 1 -25.57 9.65 19.23
N ARG A 2 -24.86 8.67 18.65
CA ARG A 2 -23.68 8.09 19.29
C ARG A 2 -22.46 8.79 18.71
N GLY A 3 -21.74 9.53 19.55
CA GLY A 3 -20.47 10.14 19.20
C GLY A 3 -19.44 9.05 18.93
N ALA A 4 -18.84 9.10 17.74
CA ALA A 4 -17.66 8.33 17.42
C ALA A 4 -16.48 8.96 18.17
N GLY A 5 -15.99 8.28 19.19
CA GLY A 5 -14.73 8.64 19.83
C GLY A 5 -13.60 8.38 18.84
N SER A 6 -12.92 9.45 18.40
CA SER A 6 -11.60 9.37 17.79
C SER A 6 -10.61 8.86 18.84
N ALA A 7 -10.48 7.54 18.94
CA ALA A 7 -9.35 6.92 19.61
C ALA A 7 -8.16 6.98 18.65
N ALA A 8 -7.10 7.66 19.07
CA ALA A 8 -5.84 7.71 18.35
C ALA A 8 -5.34 6.28 18.07
N ALA A 9 -5.34 5.88 16.80
CA ALA A 9 -4.76 4.63 16.33
C ALA A 9 -3.23 4.75 16.29
N THR A 10 -2.60 4.85 17.47
CA THR A 10 -1.14 4.65 17.58
C THR A 10 -0.85 3.17 17.47
N GLY A 11 -0.50 2.69 16.27
CA GLY A 11 0.10 1.36 16.06
C GLY A 11 -0.63 0.41 15.11
N THR A 12 -1.81 0.78 14.60
CA THR A 12 -2.60 -0.04 13.67
C THR A 12 -2.64 0.61 12.30
N TRP A 13 -2.48 -0.20 11.28
CA TRP A 13 -2.66 0.20 9.90
C TRP A 13 -4.13 0.60 9.68
N GLU A 14 -4.39 1.90 9.53
CA GLU A 14 -5.75 2.45 9.48
C GLU A 14 -6.53 1.90 8.29
N ARG A 15 -5.85 1.68 7.17
CA ARG A 15 -6.43 1.13 5.94
C ARG A 15 -6.47 -0.39 5.94
N ALA A 16 -5.66 -1.07 6.77
CA ALA A 16 -5.83 -2.52 6.95
C ALA A 16 -7.17 -2.91 7.58
N SER A 17 -7.93 -1.92 8.11
CA SER A 17 -9.31 -2.11 8.55
C SER A 17 -10.33 -2.05 7.39
N LEU A 18 -9.92 -1.59 6.21
CA LEU A 18 -10.73 -1.59 4.99
C LEU A 18 -10.65 -2.95 4.30
N ASP A 19 -11.66 -3.23 3.47
CA ASP A 19 -11.65 -4.44 2.65
C ASP A 19 -10.47 -4.42 1.69
N ALA A 20 -9.69 -5.51 1.68
CA ALA A 20 -8.55 -5.63 0.79
C ALA A 20 -9.04 -5.78 -0.66
N PRO A 21 -8.39 -5.10 -1.63
CA PRO A 21 -8.75 -5.23 -3.03
C PRO A 21 -8.72 -6.69 -3.49
N GLN A 22 -9.82 -7.12 -4.13
CA GLN A 22 -9.92 -8.45 -4.73
C GLN A 22 -9.28 -8.44 -6.11
N VAL A 23 -8.29 -9.33 -6.30
CA VAL A 23 -7.63 -9.49 -7.59
C VAL A 23 -8.46 -10.37 -8.51
N ASP A 24 -8.89 -9.83 -9.64
CA ASP A 24 -9.54 -10.57 -10.72
C ASP A 24 -8.48 -11.24 -11.61
N LEU A 25 -8.50 -12.57 -11.72
CA LEU A 25 -7.56 -13.33 -12.53
C LEU A 25 -7.89 -13.32 -14.04
N GLY A 26 -9.09 -12.88 -14.42
CA GLY A 26 -9.53 -12.72 -15.81
C GLY A 26 -9.14 -11.37 -16.43
N ALA A 27 -8.74 -10.39 -15.61
CA ALA A 27 -8.33 -9.06 -16.04
C ALA A 27 -6.79 -8.89 -15.99
N PRO A 28 -6.22 -7.91 -16.71
CA PRO A 28 -4.79 -7.64 -16.63
C PRO A 28 -4.34 -7.31 -15.21
N THR A 29 -3.44 -8.13 -14.67
CA THR A 29 -2.82 -7.93 -13.35
C THR A 29 -1.51 -7.16 -13.44
N THR A 30 -1.08 -6.65 -12.29
CA THR A 30 0.20 -6.00 -12.09
C THR A 30 0.76 -6.38 -10.72
N ASP A 31 2.08 -6.44 -10.63
CA ASP A 31 2.79 -6.83 -9.43
C ASP A 31 3.63 -5.65 -8.94
N VAL A 32 3.26 -5.04 -7.82
CA VAL A 32 4.05 -3.95 -7.23
C VAL A 32 4.95 -4.50 -6.14
N GLN A 33 6.24 -4.23 -6.24
CA GLN A 33 7.21 -4.62 -5.24
C GLN A 33 7.38 -3.50 -4.21
N VAL A 34 7.13 -3.80 -2.94
CA VAL A 34 7.37 -2.88 -1.84
C VAL A 34 8.60 -3.30 -1.07
N ARG A 35 9.64 -2.47 -1.13
CA ARG A 35 10.91 -2.65 -0.41
C ARG A 35 10.90 -1.81 0.85
N LEU A 36 11.18 -2.39 2.00
CA LEU A 36 11.35 -1.61 3.23
C LEU A 36 12.75 -1.01 3.28
N ALA A 37 12.84 0.31 3.46
CA ALA A 37 14.07 1.07 3.63
C ALA A 37 14.65 0.73 5.00
N GLY A 38 15.55 -0.25 5.01
CA GLY A 38 16.11 -0.84 6.22
C GLY A 38 16.47 -2.31 6.01
N GLY A 39 15.89 -2.98 5.01
CA GLY A 39 16.20 -4.37 4.69
C GLY A 39 15.79 -5.38 5.78
N GLU A 40 15.06 -4.93 6.80
CA GLU A 40 14.63 -5.74 7.94
C GLU A 40 13.67 -6.87 7.53
N VAL A 41 12.90 -6.64 6.47
CA VAL A 41 11.98 -7.63 5.89
C VAL A 41 12.21 -7.77 4.39
N PRO A 42 11.94 -8.95 3.81
CA PRO A 42 12.02 -9.15 2.37
C PRO A 42 11.02 -8.24 1.62
N PRO A 43 11.34 -7.88 0.36
CA PRO A 43 10.42 -7.11 -0.47
C PRO A 43 9.08 -7.84 -0.60
N GLN A 44 8.00 -7.14 -0.23
CA GLN A 44 6.64 -7.64 -0.34
C GLN A 44 6.16 -7.46 -1.78
N ARG A 45 5.57 -8.50 -2.38
CA ARG A 45 4.99 -8.42 -3.72
C ARG A 45 3.48 -8.34 -3.59
N LEU A 46 2.92 -7.21 -3.99
CA LEU A 46 1.49 -6.95 -3.98
C LEU A 46 0.96 -7.17 -5.39
N LYS A 47 0.07 -8.16 -5.55
CA LYS A 47 -0.58 -8.43 -6.83
C LYS A 47 -1.94 -7.75 -6.85
N LEU A 48 -2.20 -6.96 -7.89
CA LEU A 48 -3.40 -6.14 -8.05
C LEU A 48 -3.82 -6.12 -9.53
N ASN A 49 -5.03 -5.70 -9.86
CA ASN A 49 -5.38 -5.40 -11.27
C ASN A 49 -4.97 -3.99 -11.66
N ARG A 50 -4.70 -3.77 -12.94
CA ARG A 50 -4.34 -2.43 -13.49
C ARG A 50 -5.41 -1.36 -13.28
N THR A 51 -6.65 -1.79 -13.08
CA THR A 51 -7.83 -0.96 -12.80
C THR A 51 -7.95 -0.53 -11.34
N HIS A 52 -7.20 -1.14 -10.42
CA HIS A 52 -7.19 -0.73 -9.01
C HIS A 52 -6.56 0.65 -8.86
N THR A 53 -6.88 1.32 -7.76
CA THR A 53 -6.37 2.65 -7.45
C THR A 53 -5.06 2.61 -6.67
N VAL A 54 -4.35 3.74 -6.58
CA VAL A 54 -3.22 3.88 -5.66
C VAL A 54 -3.67 3.65 -4.22
N THR A 55 -4.87 4.12 -3.87
CA THR A 55 -5.52 3.85 -2.57
C THR A 55 -5.64 2.36 -2.26
N ASP A 56 -6.11 1.55 -3.19
CA ASP A 56 -6.20 0.08 -3.02
C ASP A 56 -4.85 -0.57 -2.78
N LEU A 57 -3.83 -0.14 -3.53
CA LEU A 57 -2.46 -0.62 -3.33
C LEU A 57 -1.97 -0.35 -1.91
N LEU A 58 -2.26 0.84 -1.38
CA LEU A 58 -1.88 1.21 -0.02
C LEU A 58 -2.65 0.38 1.01
N THR A 59 -3.95 0.18 0.83
CA THR A 59 -4.77 -0.70 1.65
C THR A 59 -4.23 -2.13 1.68
N LEU A 60 -3.91 -2.71 0.51
CA LEU A 60 -3.35 -4.05 0.42
C LEU A 60 -1.98 -4.14 1.07
N LEU A 61 -1.12 -3.13 0.87
CA LEU A 61 0.19 -3.07 1.49
C LEU A 61 0.06 -3.11 3.01
N GLU A 62 -0.74 -2.22 3.57
CA GLU A 62 -1.02 -2.12 5.00
C GLU A 62 -1.54 -3.44 5.57
N HIS A 63 -2.48 -4.08 4.89
CA HIS A 63 -2.99 -5.40 5.25
C HIS A 63 -1.89 -6.47 5.24
N THR A 64 -1.01 -6.43 4.24
CA THR A 64 0.12 -7.38 4.11
C THR A 64 1.17 -7.15 5.19
N LEU A 65 1.49 -5.90 5.52
CA LEU A 65 2.41 -5.53 6.59
C LEU A 65 1.86 -5.92 7.97
N GLN A 66 0.57 -5.71 8.18
CA GLN A 66 -0.13 -6.16 9.38
C GLN A 66 -0.03 -7.69 9.54
N ALA A 67 -0.33 -8.43 8.46
CA ALA A 67 -0.24 -9.88 8.44
C ALA A 67 1.19 -10.40 8.65
N ALA A 68 2.20 -9.62 8.22
CA ALA A 68 3.61 -9.88 8.47
C ALA A 68 4.05 -9.52 9.91
N GLY A 69 3.17 -9.00 10.76
CA GLY A 69 3.47 -8.62 12.15
C GLY A 69 4.20 -7.28 12.28
N VAL A 70 4.19 -6.44 11.23
CA VAL A 70 4.77 -5.10 11.27
C VAL A 70 3.78 -4.17 11.96
N ALA A 71 4.22 -3.47 13.00
CA ALA A 71 3.41 -2.47 13.68
C ALA A 71 3.14 -1.27 12.76
N GLY A 72 1.91 -0.72 12.82
CA GLY A 72 1.54 0.48 12.09
C GLY A 72 2.39 1.66 12.54
N ARG A 73 3.17 2.21 11.62
CA ARG A 73 4.10 3.33 11.86
C ARG A 73 3.97 4.34 10.72
N PRO A 74 4.19 5.63 10.96
CA PRO A 74 4.23 6.62 9.88
C PRO A 74 5.28 6.21 8.84
N TYR A 75 4.85 6.18 7.58
CA TYR A 75 5.69 5.76 6.48
C TYR A 75 5.41 6.62 5.25
N VAL A 76 6.42 6.72 4.39
CA VAL A 76 6.32 7.34 3.08
C VAL A 76 6.68 6.26 2.06
N LEU A 77 5.87 6.11 1.03
CA LEU A 77 6.25 5.32 -0.13
C LEU A 77 6.91 6.22 -1.14
N MET A 78 8.05 5.78 -1.64
CA MET A 78 8.76 6.43 -2.73
C MET A 78 8.60 5.53 -3.94
N ASP A 79 7.94 6.00 -4.99
CA ASP A 79 7.91 5.31 -6.27
C ASP A 79 9.20 5.50 -7.06
N GLY A 80 9.30 4.80 -8.18
CA GLY A 80 10.55 4.52 -8.91
C GLY A 80 11.32 5.76 -9.38
N PHE A 81 12.37 5.54 -10.17
CA PHE A 81 13.30 6.61 -10.54
C PHE A 81 12.69 7.57 -11.59
N PRO A 82 12.58 8.89 -11.32
CA PRO A 82 13.11 9.63 -10.17
C PRO A 82 12.23 9.50 -8.92
N PRO A 83 12.82 9.27 -7.72
CA PRO A 83 12.08 8.89 -6.53
C PRO A 83 11.07 9.97 -6.13
N LYS A 84 9.80 9.68 -6.37
CA LYS A 84 8.70 10.59 -6.07
C LYS A 84 7.88 10.03 -4.90
N PRO A 85 7.43 10.88 -3.95
CA PRO A 85 6.56 10.42 -2.89
C PRO A 85 5.22 10.00 -3.48
N LEU A 86 4.84 8.75 -3.24
CA LEU A 86 3.54 8.19 -3.59
C LEU A 86 2.52 8.67 -2.56
N ALA A 87 1.54 9.45 -3.01
CA ALA A 87 0.43 9.92 -2.18
C ALA A 87 -0.83 9.11 -2.46
N VAL A 88 -1.73 9.08 -1.47
CA VAL A 88 -3.08 8.54 -1.64
C VAL A 88 -3.75 9.23 -2.84
N SER A 89 -4.18 8.43 -3.81
CA SER A 89 -4.78 8.92 -5.05
C SER A 89 -5.81 7.92 -5.53
N ASP A 90 -6.94 8.42 -6.03
CA ASP A 90 -7.98 7.60 -6.68
C ASP A 90 -7.66 7.30 -8.16
N THR A 91 -6.49 7.74 -8.63
CA THR A 91 -5.96 7.38 -9.95
C THR A 91 -5.66 5.89 -10.01
N SER A 92 -5.94 5.27 -11.16
CA SER A 92 -5.64 3.86 -11.39
C SER A 92 -4.13 3.59 -11.39
N LEU A 93 -3.70 2.37 -11.04
CA LEU A 93 -2.30 1.96 -11.09
C LEU A 93 -1.70 2.13 -12.48
N GLN A 94 -2.52 1.94 -13.53
CA GLN A 94 -2.11 2.16 -14.90
C GLN A 94 -1.79 3.62 -15.19
N GLU A 95 -2.69 4.53 -14.82
CA GLU A 95 -2.50 5.96 -15.06
C GLU A 95 -1.43 6.58 -14.16
N ALA A 96 -1.26 6.05 -12.95
CA ALA A 96 -0.17 6.41 -12.05
C ALA A 96 1.19 5.87 -12.52
N GLY A 97 1.24 5.03 -13.57
CA GLY A 97 2.47 4.43 -14.06
C GLY A 97 3.07 3.38 -13.11
N LEU A 98 2.27 2.82 -12.20
CA LEU A 98 2.71 1.88 -11.17
C LEU A 98 2.67 0.42 -11.63
N ILE A 99 2.75 0.19 -12.94
CA ILE A 99 2.66 -1.14 -13.53
C ILE A 99 4.01 -1.86 -13.41
N ASN A 100 4.05 -2.95 -12.64
CA ASN A 100 5.29 -3.68 -12.31
C ASN A 100 6.34 -2.79 -11.63
N ALA A 101 5.87 -1.75 -10.92
CA ALA A 101 6.73 -0.79 -10.26
C ALA A 101 7.38 -1.39 -9.00
N ALA A 102 8.55 -0.85 -8.65
CA ALA A 102 9.18 -1.09 -7.37
C ALA A 102 9.12 0.21 -6.56
N VAL A 103 8.45 0.17 -5.42
CA VAL A 103 8.32 1.27 -4.47
C VAL A 103 9.16 0.97 -3.23
N THR A 104 9.71 2.01 -2.62
CA THR A 104 10.46 1.91 -1.37
C THR A 104 9.66 2.55 -0.25
N LEU A 105 9.28 1.75 0.74
CA LEU A 105 8.68 2.22 1.98
C LEU A 105 9.79 2.69 2.90
N ARG A 106 9.77 3.96 3.27
CA ARG A 106 10.66 4.55 4.28
C ARG A 106 9.85 4.94 5.50
N TRP A 107 10.33 4.58 6.68
CA TRP A 107 9.78 5.08 7.93
C TRP A 107 10.04 6.58 8.04
N SER A 108 9.06 7.33 8.53
CA SER A 108 9.16 8.77 8.77
C SER A 108 9.00 9.12 10.24
#